data_AF-A0A7C2B1C6-F1
#
_entry.id   AF-A0A7C2B1C6-F1
#
_cell.length_a   1.000
_cell.length_b   1.000
_cell.length_c   1.000
_cell.angle_alpha   90.00
_cell.angle_beta   90.00
_cell.angle_gamma   90.00
#
_symmetry.space_group_name_H-M   'P 1'
#
loop_
_entity.id
_entity.type
_entity.pdbx_description
1 polymer ?
#
loop_
_entity_poly.entity_id
_entity_poly.type
_entity_poly.pdbx_seq_one_letter_code
_entity_poly.pdbx_strand_id
1 'polypeptide(L)'
;MIPSHESDVLCIQFQRSDALPATVVDAEHAARIPARVLALSCTGAAVELERGSGSWAPCPERILVEFDLEGHPGPLLFPATAREAGDGTRVELNFVLEGAGPLHFSREALLEFLESRRRALRRAG
;
A
#
# COMPACT_ATOMS: atom_id res chain seq x y z
N MET A 1 28.58 16.73 12.24
CA MET A 1 28.42 15.65 11.26
C MET A 1 27.00 15.12 11.40
N ILE A 2 26.11 15.55 10.51
CA ILE A 2 24.79 14.92 10.35
C ILE A 2 25.03 13.83 9.30
N PRO A 3 24.65 12.56 9.53
CA PRO A 3 24.82 11.53 8.52
C PRO A 3 24.02 11.94 7.27
N SER A 4 24.69 11.79 6.15
CA SER A 4 24.25 12.01 4.77
C SER A 4 22.80 11.60 4.52
N HIS A 5 22.03 12.54 3.96
CA HIS A 5 20.83 12.31 3.17
C HIS A 5 21.05 11.14 2.22
N GLU A 6 20.33 10.03 2.41
CA GLU A 6 20.00 9.11 1.32
C GLU A 6 18.73 8.36 1.69
N SER A 7 17.71 8.56 0.85
CA SER A 7 16.32 8.06 0.94
C SER A 7 15.35 8.95 1.72
N ASP A 8 15.02 10.12 1.15
CA ASP A 8 13.69 10.73 1.30
C ASP A 8 12.62 9.72 0.79
N VAL A 9 12.28 8.73 1.61
CA VAL A 9 11.16 7.84 1.34
C VAL A 9 9.92 8.74 1.44
N LEU A 10 9.33 9.08 0.29
CA LEU A 10 8.05 9.77 0.23
C LEU A 10 7.03 8.90 0.96
N CYS A 11 6.74 9.26 2.21
CA CYS A 11 5.78 8.59 3.05
C CYS A 11 4.62 9.54 3.33
N ILE A 12 3.40 9.06 3.13
CA ILE A 12 2.18 9.79 3.45
C ILE A 12 1.38 8.95 4.42
N GLN A 13 0.96 9.59 5.51
CA GLN A 13 0.00 9.02 6.44
C GLN A 13 -1.38 9.58 6.15
N PHE A 14 -2.38 8.70 6.17
CA PHE A 14 -3.77 9.06 5.98
C PHE A 14 -4.49 9.04 7.33
N GLN A 15 -5.44 9.94 7.53
CA GLN A 15 -6.39 9.83 8.63
C GLN A 15 -7.45 8.79 8.25
N ARG A 16 -8.22 8.33 9.24
CA ARG A 16 -9.26 7.32 8.98
C ARG A 16 -10.36 7.79 8.02
N SER A 17 -10.63 9.09 7.97
CA SER A 17 -11.65 9.69 7.11
C SER A 17 -11.23 9.84 5.65
N ASP A 18 -9.92 9.83 5.37
CA ASP A 18 -9.35 10.00 4.03
C ASP A 18 -8.40 8.85 3.64
N ALA A 19 -8.44 7.74 4.37
CA ALA A 19 -7.69 6.53 4.08
C ALA A 19 -8.00 6.06 2.65
N LEU A 20 -6.93 5.84 1.87
CA LEU A 20 -7.07 5.37 0.49
C LEU A 20 -7.67 3.95 0.51
N PRO A 21 -8.71 3.66 -0.29
CA PRO A 21 -9.19 2.29 -0.42
C PRO A 21 -8.12 1.42 -1.06
N ALA A 22 -7.95 0.22 -0.52
CA ALA A 22 -7.10 -0.82 -1.09
C ALA A 22 -7.83 -2.17 -1.06
N THR A 23 -7.39 -3.10 -1.89
CA THR A 23 -7.80 -4.49 -1.77
C THR A 23 -6.56 -5.35 -1.62
N VAL A 24 -6.49 -6.09 -0.53
CA VAL A 24 -5.48 -7.13 -0.35
C VAL A 24 -5.95 -8.37 -1.08
N VAL A 25 -5.14 -8.85 -2.02
CA VAL A 25 -5.41 -10.03 -2.83
C VAL A 25 -4.47 -11.14 -2.41
N ASP A 26 -5.05 -12.19 -1.84
CA ASP A 26 -4.36 -13.44 -1.61
C ASP A 26 -4.24 -14.18 -2.95
N ALA A 27 -3.02 -14.25 -3.48
CA ALA A 27 -2.75 -14.89 -4.77
C ALA A 27 -2.94 -16.41 -4.71
N GLU A 28 -2.84 -17.03 -3.54
CA GLU A 28 -2.93 -18.48 -3.36
C GLU A 28 -4.40 -18.94 -3.29
N HIS A 29 -5.24 -18.16 -2.61
CA HIS A 29 -6.63 -18.52 -2.34
C HIS A 29 -7.65 -17.73 -3.18
N ALA A 30 -7.17 -16.84 -4.06
CA ALA A 30 -7.98 -15.91 -4.84
C ALA A 30 -8.94 -15.06 -3.98
N ALA A 31 -8.62 -14.84 -2.71
CA ALA A 31 -9.41 -14.03 -1.80
C ALA A 31 -9.09 -12.55 -1.99
N ARG A 32 -10.13 -11.72 -2.08
CA ARG A 32 -10.02 -10.26 -2.17
C ARG A 32 -10.58 -9.66 -0.89
N ILE A 33 -9.71 -9.06 -0.09
CA ILE A 33 -10.02 -8.53 1.24
C ILE A 33 -9.98 -7.01 1.15
N PRO A 34 -11.12 -6.32 1.31
CA PRO A 34 -11.15 -4.87 1.38
C PRO A 34 -10.28 -4.36 2.54
N ALA A 35 -9.49 -3.35 2.27
CA ALA A 35 -8.57 -2.75 3.22
C ALA A 35 -8.52 -1.23 3.04
N ARG A 36 -7.97 -0.55 4.04
CA ARG A 36 -7.75 0.89 4.03
C ARG A 36 -6.30 1.20 4.28
N VAL A 37 -5.70 2.01 3.41
CA VAL A 37 -4.31 2.42 3.53
C VAL A 37 -4.20 3.49 4.61
N LEU A 38 -3.49 3.16 5.68
CA LEU A 38 -3.17 4.09 6.77
C LEU A 38 -1.87 4.84 6.50
N ALA A 39 -0.92 4.19 5.81
CA ALA A 39 0.30 4.83 5.35
C ALA A 39 0.74 4.22 4.02
N LEU A 40 1.25 5.05 3.12
CA LEU A 40 1.79 4.62 1.83
C LEU A 40 3.17 5.25 1.61
N SER A 41 4.09 4.45 1.11
CA SER A 41 5.42 4.86 0.69
C SER A 41 5.79 4.22 -0.64
N CYS A 42 6.94 4.60 -1.21
CA CYS A 42 7.45 3.99 -2.43
C CYS A 42 7.95 2.54 -2.23
N THR A 43 8.14 2.09 -1.00
CA THR A 43 8.66 0.74 -0.67
C THR A 43 7.63 -0.16 0.01
N GLY A 44 6.47 0.38 0.39
CA GLY A 44 5.49 -0.39 1.14
C GLY A 44 4.28 0.42 1.58
N ALA A 45 3.35 -0.24 2.25
CA ALA A 45 2.13 0.35 2.79
C ALA A 45 1.77 -0.28 4.15
N ALA A 46 1.10 0.47 5.00
CA ALA A 46 0.38 -0.06 6.15
C ALA A 46 -1.11 -0.02 5.83
N VAL A 47 -1.78 -1.16 5.95
CA VAL A 47 -3.21 -1.28 5.67
C VAL A 47 -3.98 -1.83 6.87
N GLU A 48 -5.21 -1.39 7.03
CA GLU A 48 -6.18 -1.92 7.99
C GLU A 48 -7.28 -2.67 7.21
N LEU A 49 -7.41 -3.97 7.45
CA LEU A 49 -8.44 -4.81 6.85
C LEU A 49 -9.83 -4.41 7.39
N GLU A 50 -10.84 -4.38 6.53
CA GLU A 50 -12.20 -4.04 6.98
C GLU A 50 -12.80 -5.14 7.86
N ARG A 51 -13.38 -4.76 9.01
CA ARG A 51 -13.96 -5.71 9.98
C ARG A 51 -15.10 -6.53 9.35
N GLY A 52 -15.09 -7.83 9.61
CA GLY A 52 -16.12 -8.76 9.10
C GLY A 52 -15.72 -9.50 7.82
N SER A 53 -14.53 -9.23 7.26
CA SER A 53 -13.94 -9.94 6.11
C SER A 53 -13.39 -11.34 6.45
N GLY A 54 -13.59 -11.81 7.68
CA GLY A 54 -13.00 -13.05 8.20
C GLY A 54 -11.64 -12.81 8.85
N SER A 55 -11.25 -13.71 9.76
CA SER A 55 -9.87 -13.71 10.29
C SER A 55 -8.96 -14.12 9.14
N TRP A 56 -8.15 -13.21 8.62
CA TRP A 56 -7.12 -13.52 7.63
C TRP A 56 -5.92 -14.16 8.34
N ALA A 57 -6.12 -15.37 8.85
CA ALA A 57 -5.13 -16.10 9.61
C ALA A 57 -4.94 -17.52 9.03
N PRO A 58 -3.71 -17.91 8.69
CA PRO A 58 -2.47 -17.13 8.78
C PRO A 58 -2.35 -16.10 7.63
N CYS A 59 -1.77 -14.93 7.93
CA CYS A 59 -1.42 -13.94 6.91
C CYS A 59 -0.37 -14.54 5.97
N PRO A 60 -0.66 -14.72 4.66
CA PRO A 60 0.29 -15.30 3.71
C PRO A 60 1.51 -14.37 3.54
N GLU A 61 2.69 -14.99 3.41
CA GLU A 61 3.95 -14.25 3.30
C GLU A 61 4.01 -13.38 2.04
N ARG A 62 3.35 -13.80 0.95
CA ARG A 62 3.35 -13.12 -0.35
C ARG A 62 1.94 -12.84 -0.81
N ILE A 63 1.67 -11.58 -1.15
CA ILE A 63 0.35 -11.13 -1.58
C ILE A 63 0.47 -10.16 -2.76
N LEU A 64 -0.67 -9.85 -3.36
CA LEU A 64 -0.83 -8.70 -4.22
C LEU A 64 -1.68 -7.67 -3.46
N VAL A 65 -1.32 -6.40 -3.54
CA VAL A 65 -2.18 -5.32 -3.06
C VAL A 65 -2.60 -4.45 -4.23
N GLU A 66 -3.90 -4.23 -4.31
CA GLU A 66 -4.55 -3.42 -5.32
C GLU A 66 -4.82 -2.04 -4.74
N PHE A 67 -4.29 -0.99 -5.39
CA PHE A 67 -4.63 0.39 -5.07
C PHE A 67 -5.38 1.02 -6.23
N ASP A 68 -6.48 1.70 -5.89
CA ASP A 68 -7.15 2.62 -6.82
C ASP A 68 -6.53 4.01 -6.63
N LEU A 69 -5.48 4.30 -7.41
CA LEU A 69 -4.80 5.59 -7.36
C LEU A 69 -5.59 6.61 -8.19
N GLU A 70 -6.06 7.67 -7.53
CA GLU A 70 -6.76 8.77 -8.19
C GLU A 70 -5.92 9.32 -9.37
N GLY A 71 -6.52 9.35 -10.56
CA GLY A 71 -5.88 9.84 -11.78
C GLY A 71 -5.13 8.78 -12.60
N HIS A 72 -5.02 7.53 -12.11
CA HIS A 72 -4.47 6.42 -12.88
C HIS A 72 -5.60 5.65 -13.60
N PRO A 73 -5.42 5.22 -14.87
CA PRO A 73 -6.43 4.43 -15.58
C PRO A 73 -6.47 3.00 -15.05
N GLY A 74 -7.22 2.81 -13.97
CA GLY A 74 -7.47 1.51 -13.35
C GLY A 74 -6.54 1.17 -12.19
N PRO A 75 -6.85 0.07 -11.48
CA PRO A 75 -6.15 -0.32 -10.28
C PRO A 75 -4.72 -0.76 -10.56
N LEU A 76 -3.80 -0.37 -9.68
CA LEU A 76 -2.41 -0.83 -9.69
C LEU A 76 -2.24 -2.00 -8.74
N LEU A 77 -1.56 -3.05 -9.22
CA LEU A 77 -1.28 -4.26 -8.45
C LEU A 77 0.20 -4.29 -8.05
N PHE A 78 0.45 -4.35 -6.74
CA PHE A 78 1.80 -4.41 -6.19
C PHE A 78 2.00 -5.77 -5.52
N PRO A 79 2.94 -6.60 -6.00
CA PRO A 79 3.40 -7.74 -5.23
C PRO A 79 4.07 -7.23 -3.95
N ALA A 80 3.69 -7.79 -2.83
CA ALA A 80 4.19 -7.40 -1.52
C ALA A 80 4.42 -8.62 -0.64
N THR A 81 5.33 -8.47 0.32
CA THR A 81 5.37 -9.36 1.48
C THR A 81 4.52 -8.76 2.59
N ALA A 82 3.75 -9.61 3.28
CA ALA A 82 2.82 -9.18 4.31
C ALA A 82 3.31 -9.59 5.69
N ARG A 83 3.13 -8.70 6.66
CA ARG A 83 3.36 -8.97 8.07
C ARG A 83 2.21 -8.43 8.90
N GLU A 84 1.56 -9.29 9.67
CA GLU A 84 0.50 -8.88 10.58
C GLU A 84 1.08 -8.14 11.79
N ALA A 85 0.47 -7.03 12.19
CA ALA A 85 0.90 -6.20 13.33
C ALA A 85 0.37 -6.69 14.69
N GLY A 86 -0.04 -7.97 14.79
CA GLY A 86 -0.42 -8.64 16.04
C GLY A 86 -1.84 -8.37 16.54
N ASP A 87 -2.62 -7.51 15.87
CA ASP A 87 -4.02 -7.23 16.20
C ASP A 87 -5.04 -7.89 15.25
N GLY A 88 -4.59 -8.74 14.31
CA GLY A 88 -5.44 -9.43 13.34
C GLY A 88 -6.04 -8.56 12.23
N THR A 89 -5.81 -7.25 12.26
CA THR A 89 -6.48 -6.30 11.35
C THR A 89 -5.51 -5.39 10.63
N ARG A 90 -4.34 -5.12 11.20
CA ARG A 90 -3.32 -4.30 10.59
C ARG A 90 -2.26 -5.17 9.96
N VAL A 91 -1.93 -4.82 8.72
CA VAL A 91 -0.97 -5.54 7.91
C VAL A 91 0.03 -4.54 7.37
N GLU A 92 1.30 -4.80 7.65
CA GLU A 92 2.43 -4.11 7.05
C GLU A 92 2.82 -4.82 5.76
N LEU A 93 2.91 -4.06 4.68
CA LEU A 93 3.20 -4.53 3.34
C LEU A 93 4.54 -3.96 2.87
N ASN A 94 5.47 -4.82 2.45
CA ASN A 94 6.71 -4.41 1.80
C ASN A 94 6.66 -4.78 0.32
N PHE A 95 6.70 -3.80 -0.57
CA PHE A 95 6.59 -4.01 -2.00
C PHE A 95 7.82 -4.75 -2.54
N VAL A 96 7.58 -5.78 -3.35
CA VAL A 96 8.60 -6.55 -4.06
C VAL A 96 8.78 -5.91 -5.43
N LEU A 97 9.81 -5.08 -5.58
CA LEU A 97 10.06 -4.31 -6.80
C LEU A 97 10.86 -5.08 -7.87
N GLU A 98 11.43 -6.23 -7.50
CA GLU A 98 12.22 -7.05 -8.40
C GLU A 98 11.38 -8.13 -9.10
N GLY A 99 11.54 -8.26 -10.41
CA GLY A 99 10.96 -9.37 -11.17
C GLY A 99 9.43 -9.35 -11.26
N ALA A 100 8.78 -8.19 -11.03
CA ALA A 100 7.37 -8.02 -11.34
C ALA A 100 7.17 -8.36 -12.82
N GLY A 101 6.48 -9.47 -13.09
CA GLY A 101 6.17 -9.93 -14.44
C GLY A 101 5.21 -8.96 -15.15
N PRO A 102 4.32 -9.42 -16.05
CA PRO A 102 3.41 -8.53 -16.80
C PRO A 102 2.34 -7.83 -15.93
N LEU A 103 2.37 -8.01 -14.61
CA LEU A 103 1.48 -7.30 -13.69
C LEU A 103 1.83 -5.82 -13.72
N HIS A 104 0.82 -4.97 -13.93
CA HIS A 104 0.92 -3.53 -14.14
C HIS A 104 1.46 -2.79 -12.89
N PHE A 105 2.74 -2.98 -12.62
CA PHE A 105 3.50 -2.25 -11.64
C PHE A 105 4.15 -1.05 -12.34
N SER A 106 3.75 0.16 -11.97
CA SER A 106 4.46 1.38 -12.35
C SER A 106 4.94 2.09 -11.10
N ARG A 107 6.24 1.97 -10.81
CA ARG A 107 6.91 2.75 -9.76
C ARG A 107 6.71 4.25 -9.99
N GLU A 108 6.72 4.67 -11.25
CA GLU A 108 6.51 6.06 -11.66
C GLU A 108 5.11 6.53 -11.25
N ALA A 109 4.06 5.76 -11.57
CA ALA A 109 2.68 6.11 -11.18
C ALA A 109 2.52 6.24 -9.65
N LEU A 110 3.15 5.34 -8.88
CA LEU A 110 3.15 5.43 -7.41
C LEU A 110 3.86 6.70 -6.92
N LEU A 111 5.03 7.03 -7.49
CA LEU A 111 5.78 8.23 -7.13
C LEU A 111 5.01 9.51 -7.50
N GLU A 112 4.43 9.57 -8.69
CA GLU A 112 3.60 10.69 -9.14
C GLU A 112 2.39 10.90 -8.23
N PHE A 113 1.72 9.81 -7.84
CA PHE A 113 0.61 9.86 -6.89
C PHE A 113 1.06 10.40 -5.52
N LEU A 114 2.14 9.87 -4.96
CA LEU A 114 2.69 10.32 -3.68
C LEU A 114 3.10 11.79 -3.76
N GLU A 115 3.74 12.22 -4.84
CA GLU A 115 4.08 13.62 -5.03
C GLU A 115 2.86 14.52 -5.14
N SER A 116 1.86 14.12 -5.91
CA SER A 116 0.61 14.85 -6.08
C SER A 116 -0.11 15.03 -4.74
N ARG A 117 -0.26 13.95 -3.97
CA ARG A 117 -0.88 13.98 -2.64
C ARG A 117 -0.08 14.83 -1.66
N ARG A 118 1.24 14.73 -1.65
CA ARG A 118 2.10 15.61 -0.84
C ARG A 118 1.90 17.09 -1.19
N ARG A 119 1.78 17.43 -2.48
CA ARG A 119 1.52 18.81 -2.94
C ARG A 119 0.11 19.28 -2.57
N ALA A 120 -0.90 18.40 -2.58
CA ALA A 120 -2.26 18.73 -2.16
C ALA A 120 -2.32 19.02 -0.66
N LEU A 121 -1.71 18.17 0.17
CA LEU A 121 -1.63 18.36 1.62
C LEU A 121 -0.92 19.67 2.01
N ARG A 122 0.16 20.02 1.30
CA ARG A 122 0.88 21.30 1.51
C ARG A 122 0.06 22.55 1.16
N ARG A 123 -0.95 22.45 0.28
CA ARG A 123 -1.78 23.58 -0.14
C ARG A 123 -3.01 23.79 0.75
N ALA A 124 -3.39 22.78 1.53
CA ALA A 124 -4.52 22.81 2.44
C ALA A 124 -4.16 23.34 3.85
N GLY A 125 -2.89 23.67 4.09
CA GLY A 125 -2.37 24.38 5.26
C GLY A 125 -1.65 25.65 4.86
#